data_AF-Q0MTC9-F1
#
_entry.id   AF-Q0MTC9-F1
#
_cell.length_a   1.000
_cell.length_b   1.000
_cell.length_c   1.000
_cell.angle_alpha   90.00
_cell.angle_beta   90.00
_cell.angle_gamma   90.00
#
_symmetry.space_group_name_H-M   'P 1'
#
loop_
_entity.id
_entity.type
_entity.pdbx_description
1 polymer ?
#
loop_
_entity_poly.entity_id
_entity_poly.type
_entity_poly.pdbx_seq_one_letter_code
_entity_poly.pdbx_strand_id
1 'polypeptide(L)'
;CQTVTPMDGFTATRFFTGTWYVTHVQKNTSATVCQTFTTKDENRTLVVEYSFNNNGQENKVRCEGQRGVEKKVAFNCKVNGAHTFDADFIVLDTDYTDYALFYRCVTFTSGSKDDNHLVLRRSPGIQQIPESLTSLTSGLGLMSCE
;
A
#
# COMPACT_ATOMS: atom_id res chain seq x y z
N CYS A 1 -0.42 2.93 -14.39
CA CYS A 1 0.58 2.01 -13.85
C CYS A 1 1.90 2.26 -14.54
N GLN A 2 2.90 2.58 -13.74
CA GLN A 2 4.24 3.00 -14.11
C GLN A 2 5.21 1.84 -13.86
N THR A 3 6.30 1.83 -14.61
CA THR A 3 7.43 0.96 -14.28
C THR A 3 8.25 1.67 -13.22
N VAL A 4 8.40 1.05 -12.06
CA VAL A 4 9.18 1.56 -10.94
C VAL A 4 10.23 0.53 -10.54
N THR A 5 11.33 0.96 -9.95
CA THR A 5 12.40 0.09 -9.49
C THR A 5 12.11 -0.37 -8.05
N PRO A 6 11.86 -1.67 -7.80
CA PRO A 6 11.65 -2.16 -6.45
C PRO A 6 12.93 -2.09 -5.61
N MET A 7 12.78 -1.99 -4.28
CA MET A 7 13.88 -2.07 -3.32
C MET A 7 14.68 -3.36 -3.49
N ASP A 8 16.00 -3.25 -3.57
CA ASP A 8 16.89 -4.40 -3.54
C ASP A 8 16.92 -5.05 -2.15
N GLY A 9 16.89 -6.38 -2.11
CA GLY A 9 16.89 -7.13 -0.85
C GLY A 9 15.60 -7.02 -0.03
N PHE A 10 14.49 -6.56 -0.63
CA PHE A 10 13.20 -6.49 0.04
C PHE A 10 12.79 -7.85 0.65
N THR A 11 12.36 -7.82 1.91
CA THR A 11 11.89 -9.01 2.64
C THR A 11 10.41 -8.88 2.98
N ALA A 12 9.56 -9.59 2.23
CA ALA A 12 8.11 -9.57 2.43
C ALA A 12 7.69 -9.93 3.87
N THR A 13 8.32 -10.92 4.48
CA THR A 13 7.98 -11.38 5.85
C THR A 13 8.22 -10.32 6.93
N ARG A 14 9.11 -9.35 6.68
CA ARG A 14 9.37 -8.22 7.60
C ARG A 14 8.43 -7.04 7.36
N PHE A 15 7.92 -6.89 6.15
CA PHE A 15 7.03 -5.81 5.77
C PHE A 15 5.56 -6.12 6.09
N PHE A 16 5.11 -7.33 5.72
CA PHE A 16 3.73 -7.79 5.90
C PHE A 16 3.49 -8.33 7.31
N THR A 17 3.69 -7.47 8.29
CA THR A 17 3.40 -7.70 9.71
C THR A 17 2.94 -6.40 10.34
N GLY A 18 1.91 -6.44 11.18
CA GLY A 18 1.41 -5.28 11.92
C GLY A 18 0.69 -4.25 11.04
N THR A 19 0.67 -3.01 11.52
CA THR A 19 -0.13 -1.91 10.94
C THR A 19 0.77 -0.92 10.20
N TRP A 20 0.23 -0.33 9.13
CA TRP A 20 0.81 0.79 8.40
C TRP A 20 -0.22 1.91 8.29
N TYR A 21 0.25 3.14 8.48
CA TYR A 21 -0.52 4.37 8.33
C TYR A 21 -0.05 5.09 7.08
N VAL A 22 -0.92 5.28 6.09
CA VAL A 22 -0.61 6.12 4.93
C VAL A 22 -0.60 7.58 5.38
N THR A 23 0.53 8.26 5.24
CA THR A 23 0.66 9.67 5.63
C THR A 23 0.77 10.61 4.44
N HIS A 24 1.33 10.15 3.33
CA HIS A 24 1.42 10.95 2.10
C HIS A 24 1.08 10.15 0.87
N VAL A 25 0.52 10.83 -0.13
CA VAL A 25 0.04 10.23 -1.37
C VAL A 25 0.37 11.12 -2.55
N GLN A 26 0.74 10.55 -3.68
CA GLN A 26 0.95 11.32 -4.91
C GLN A 26 -0.38 11.78 -5.53
N LYS A 27 -1.44 10.97 -5.40
CA LYS A 27 -2.76 11.30 -5.94
C LYS A 27 -3.83 11.09 -4.87
N ASN A 28 -4.63 12.10 -4.59
CA ASN A 28 -5.75 11.97 -3.66
C ASN A 28 -7.06 11.69 -4.44
N THR A 29 -7.16 10.50 -5.03
CA THR A 29 -8.28 10.14 -5.94
C THR A 29 -9.55 9.73 -5.20
N SER A 30 -9.47 9.35 -3.93
CA SER A 30 -10.63 9.07 -3.08
C SER A 30 -10.22 8.99 -1.60
N ALA A 31 -11.21 9.03 -0.71
CA ALA A 31 -11.01 8.82 0.73
C ALA A 31 -10.35 7.45 1.07
N THR A 32 -10.39 6.47 0.15
CA THR A 32 -9.79 5.14 0.33
C THR A 32 -8.29 5.09 0.06
N VAL A 33 -7.69 6.21 -0.32
CA VAL A 33 -6.25 6.29 -0.57
C VAL A 33 -5.47 6.55 0.72
N CYS A 34 -5.94 7.50 1.53
CA CYS A 34 -5.42 7.79 2.87
C CYS A 34 -6.02 6.85 3.91
N GLN A 35 -5.53 5.61 3.94
CA GLN A 35 -6.06 4.55 4.81
C GLN A 35 -5.01 4.05 5.78
N THR A 36 -5.48 3.57 6.93
CA THR A 36 -4.69 2.67 7.79
C THR A 36 -5.01 1.25 7.37
N PHE A 37 -3.98 0.43 7.20
CA PHE A 37 -4.17 -0.98 6.87
C PHE A 37 -3.28 -1.88 7.72
N THR A 38 -3.78 -3.09 7.94
CA THR A 38 -3.03 -4.15 8.62
C THR A 38 -2.49 -5.14 7.62
N THR A 39 -1.36 -5.75 7.95
CA THR A 39 -0.68 -6.71 7.11
C THR A 39 -0.27 -7.95 7.89
N LYS A 40 -0.34 -9.12 7.24
CA LYS A 40 0.01 -10.42 7.85
C LYS A 40 0.67 -11.34 6.81
N ASP A 41 1.49 -12.27 7.27
CA ASP A 41 1.91 -13.46 6.51
C ASP A 41 1.27 -14.69 7.17
N GLU A 42 0.20 -15.19 6.55
CA GLU A 42 -0.55 -16.37 6.97
C GLU A 42 -0.08 -17.58 6.14
N ASN A 43 0.99 -18.24 6.61
CA ASN A 43 1.55 -19.43 5.96
C ASN A 43 1.85 -19.23 4.45
N ARG A 44 2.65 -18.21 4.11
CA ARG A 44 3.03 -17.80 2.75
C ARG A 44 1.94 -17.03 1.98
N THR A 45 0.74 -16.87 2.55
CA THR A 45 -0.26 -15.95 2.04
C THR A 45 -0.09 -14.60 2.71
N LEU A 46 0.34 -13.61 1.94
CA LEU A 46 0.42 -12.22 2.37
C LEU A 46 -0.99 -11.64 2.34
N VAL A 47 -1.36 -10.96 3.41
CA VAL A 47 -2.70 -10.40 3.61
C VAL A 47 -2.58 -8.91 3.86
N VAL A 48 -3.46 -8.12 3.24
CA VAL A 48 -3.67 -6.70 3.53
C VAL A 48 -5.15 -6.47 3.81
N GLU A 49 -5.46 -5.86 4.96
CA GLU A 49 -6.84 -5.62 5.41
C GLU A 49 -7.04 -4.18 5.86
N TYR A 50 -8.16 -3.58 5.43
CA TYR A 50 -8.64 -2.28 5.91
C TYR A 50 -10.15 -2.15 5.73
N SER A 51 -10.77 -1.20 6.43
CA SER A 51 -12.19 -0.88 6.30
C SER A 51 -12.38 0.57 5.90
N PHE A 52 -13.37 0.86 5.07
CA PHE A 52 -13.80 2.23 4.79
C PHE A 52 -15.32 2.34 4.79
N ASN A 53 -15.83 3.51 5.19
CA ASN A 53 -17.26 3.79 5.14
C ASN A 53 -17.63 4.41 3.80
N ASN A 54 -18.68 3.89 3.18
CA ASN A 54 -19.30 4.49 2.01
C ASN A 54 -20.81 4.60 2.27
N ASN A 55 -21.34 5.82 2.29
CA ASN A 55 -22.76 6.09 2.54
C ASN A 55 -23.32 5.42 3.82
N GLY A 56 -22.54 5.42 4.90
CA GLY A 56 -22.93 4.80 6.18
C GLY A 56 -22.83 3.28 6.23
N GLN A 57 -22.38 2.62 5.15
CA GLN A 57 -22.08 1.20 5.14
C GLN A 57 -20.56 0.98 5.27
N GLU A 58 -20.17 0.14 6.23
CA GLU A 58 -18.79 -0.32 6.35
C GLU A 58 -18.47 -1.32 5.23
N ASN A 59 -17.39 -1.06 4.50
CA ASN A 59 -16.84 -1.95 3.49
C ASN A 59 -15.50 -2.49 3.97
N LYS A 60 -15.41 -3.82 4.08
CA LYS A 60 -14.20 -4.52 4.51
C LYS A 60 -13.43 -4.99 3.30
N VAL A 61 -12.18 -4.54 3.19
CA VAL A 61 -11.26 -4.95 2.15
C VAL A 61 -10.32 -6.00 2.70
N ARG A 62 -10.21 -7.11 1.97
CA ARG A 62 -9.16 -8.13 2.19
C ARG A 62 -8.49 -8.43 0.86
N CYS A 63 -7.19 -8.22 0.83
CA CYS A 63 -6.33 -8.52 -0.30
C CYS A 63 -5.43 -9.69 0.06
N GLU A 64 -5.36 -10.69 -0.80
CA GLU A 64 -4.51 -11.87 -0.62
C GLU A 64 -3.54 -11.99 -1.79
N GLY A 65 -2.25 -12.18 -1.47
CA GLY A 65 -1.18 -12.36 -2.42
C GLY A 65 -0.27 -13.49 -1.97
N GLN A 66 0.42 -14.13 -2.90
CA GLN A 66 1.35 -15.22 -2.57
C GLN A 66 2.76 -14.68 -2.37
N ARG A 67 3.45 -15.18 -1.34
CA ARG A 67 4.86 -14.87 -1.10
C ARG A 67 5.73 -15.47 -2.21
N GLY A 68 6.09 -14.62 -3.18
CA GLY A 68 6.99 -14.96 -4.28
C GLY A 68 8.45 -14.63 -3.99
N VAL A 69 9.29 -14.96 -4.97
CA VAL A 69 10.68 -14.44 -5.09
C VAL A 69 10.72 -13.07 -5.80
N GLU A 70 9.58 -12.65 -6.36
CA GLU A 70 9.48 -11.41 -7.10
C GLU A 70 9.49 -10.20 -6.15
N LYS A 71 10.10 -9.10 -6.62
CA LYS A 71 10.13 -7.83 -5.89
C LYS A 71 8.78 -7.06 -5.95
N LYS A 72 7.76 -7.71 -6.51
CA LYS A 72 6.38 -7.25 -6.65
C LYS A 72 5.48 -8.31 -6.08
N VAL A 73 4.47 -7.92 -5.32
CA VAL A 73 3.44 -8.83 -4.83
C VAL A 73 2.13 -8.49 -5.52
N ALA A 74 1.60 -9.44 -6.27
CA ALA A 74 0.27 -9.34 -6.86
C ALA A 74 -0.78 -9.79 -5.84
N PHE A 75 -1.80 -8.97 -5.64
CA PHE A 75 -2.89 -9.19 -4.71
C PHE A 75 -4.22 -9.28 -5.44
N ASN A 76 -5.05 -10.25 -5.04
CA ASN A 76 -6.46 -10.30 -5.35
C ASN A 76 -7.25 -9.67 -4.20
N CYS A 77 -8.01 -8.60 -4.47
CA CYS A 77 -8.70 -7.83 -3.45
C CYS A 77 -10.21 -7.95 -3.51
N LYS A 78 -10.80 -8.30 -2.37
CA LYS A 78 -12.24 -8.46 -2.18
C LYS A 78 -12.78 -7.36 -1.28
N VAL A 79 -13.93 -6.82 -1.63
CA VAL A 79 -14.73 -5.93 -0.79
C VAL A 79 -15.95 -6.71 -0.33
N ASN A 80 -16.12 -6.87 0.99
CA ASN A 80 -17.19 -7.68 1.59
C ASN A 80 -17.30 -9.09 0.96
N GLY A 81 -16.15 -9.69 0.61
CA GLY A 81 -16.06 -11.04 0.03
C GLY A 81 -16.17 -11.09 -1.51
N ALA A 82 -16.58 -10.01 -2.17
CA ALA A 82 -16.68 -9.96 -3.63
C ALA A 82 -15.40 -9.41 -4.27
N HIS A 83 -14.84 -10.11 -5.25
CA HIS A 83 -13.67 -9.62 -6.00
C HIS A 83 -14.00 -8.31 -6.70
N THR A 84 -13.21 -7.28 -6.43
CA THR A 84 -13.49 -5.90 -6.87
C THR A 84 -12.31 -5.31 -7.63
N PHE A 85 -11.08 -5.66 -7.27
CA PHE A 85 -9.88 -5.21 -7.94
C PHE A 85 -8.70 -6.14 -7.67
N ASP A 86 -7.68 -6.06 -8.51
CA ASP A 86 -6.36 -6.61 -8.25
C ASP A 86 -5.38 -5.47 -8.01
N ALA A 87 -4.32 -5.72 -7.26
CA ALA A 87 -3.31 -4.73 -6.99
C ALA A 87 -1.89 -5.31 -7.02
N ASP A 88 -1.00 -4.61 -7.72
CA ASP A 88 0.43 -4.84 -7.68
C ASP A 88 1.05 -3.91 -6.65
N PHE A 89 1.69 -4.52 -5.65
CA PHE A 89 2.36 -3.82 -4.55
C PHE A 89 3.87 -3.92 -4.75
N ILE A 90 4.54 -2.76 -4.77
CA ILE A 90 5.99 -2.66 -4.93
C ILE A 90 6.52 -1.75 -3.83
N VAL A 91 7.42 -2.29 -2.99
CA VAL A 91 8.13 -1.49 -1.99
C VAL A 91 9.37 -0.90 -2.66
N LEU A 92 9.48 0.43 -2.65
CA LEU A 92 10.60 1.15 -3.24
C LEU A 92 11.73 1.38 -2.24
N ASP A 93 11.38 1.57 -0.97
CA ASP A 93 12.30 1.63 0.16
C ASP A 93 11.55 1.38 1.47
N THR A 94 12.18 0.76 2.46
CA THR A 94 11.64 0.59 3.81
C THR A 94 12.75 0.21 4.79
N ASP A 95 12.68 0.76 6.00
CA ASP A 95 13.48 0.27 7.14
C ASP A 95 12.76 -0.85 7.91
N TYR A 96 11.54 -1.22 7.48
CA TYR A 96 10.60 -2.17 8.08
C TYR A 96 9.99 -1.74 9.42
N THR A 97 10.68 -0.87 10.17
CA THR A 97 10.40 -0.53 11.57
C THR A 97 9.71 0.82 11.75
N ASP A 98 9.82 1.73 10.79
CA ASP A 98 9.29 3.08 10.93
C ASP A 98 8.57 3.54 9.66
N TYR A 99 9.14 3.30 8.48
CA TYR A 99 8.62 3.84 7.23
C TYR A 99 8.67 2.89 6.05
N ALA A 100 7.91 3.23 5.02
CA ALA A 100 8.11 2.72 3.68
C ALA A 100 7.70 3.73 2.63
N LEU A 101 8.41 3.73 1.50
CA LEU A 101 7.90 4.25 0.23
C LEU A 101 7.33 3.08 -0.56
N PHE A 102 6.05 3.21 -0.87
CA PHE A 102 5.23 2.16 -1.44
C PHE A 102 4.60 2.63 -2.74
N TYR A 103 4.75 1.84 -3.80
CA TYR A 103 4.04 2.04 -5.05
C TYR A 103 2.95 0.98 -5.21
N ARG A 104 1.74 1.44 -5.54
CA ARG A 104 0.57 0.59 -5.81
C ARG A 104 0.04 0.85 -7.21
N CYS A 105 -0.17 -0.21 -7.97
CA CYS A 105 -0.96 -0.19 -9.20
C CYS A 105 -2.22 -1.03 -8.99
N VAL A 106 -3.40 -0.46 -9.20
CA VAL A 106 -4.69 -1.12 -9.07
C VAL A 106 -5.30 -1.33 -10.44
N THR A 107 -5.90 -2.50 -10.67
CA THR A 107 -6.75 -2.80 -11.81
C THR A 107 -8.12 -3.21 -11.29
N PHE A 108 -9.14 -2.39 -11.57
CA PHE A 108 -10.53 -2.67 -11.18
C PHE A 108 -11.15 -3.72 -12.10
N THR A 109 -12.17 -4.43 -11.63
CA THR A 109 -12.92 -5.39 -12.46
C THR A 109 -13.62 -4.75 -13.66
N SER A 110 -13.86 -3.43 -13.63
CA SER A 110 -14.32 -2.63 -14.78
C SER A 110 -13.25 -2.47 -15.89
N GLY A 111 -12.01 -2.85 -15.63
CA GLY A 111 -10.86 -2.66 -16.52
C GLY A 111 -10.12 -1.33 -16.35
N SER A 112 -10.66 -0.39 -15.57
CA SER A 112 -9.94 0.85 -15.27
C SER A 112 -8.74 0.58 -14.37
N LYS A 113 -7.72 1.43 -14.48
CA LYS A 113 -6.50 1.35 -13.68
C LYS A 113 -6.22 2.66 -12.98
N ASP A 114 -5.69 2.57 -11.76
CA ASP A 114 -5.17 3.71 -11.01
C ASP A 114 -3.86 3.31 -10.35
N ASP A 115 -3.00 4.29 -10.08
CA ASP A 115 -1.73 4.07 -9.41
C ASP A 115 -1.31 5.24 -8.53
N ASN A 116 -0.46 4.93 -7.54
CA ASN A 116 -0.06 5.90 -6.54
C ASN A 116 1.29 5.56 -5.90
N HIS A 117 2.03 6.60 -5.54
CA HIS A 117 3.13 6.54 -4.59
C HIS A 117 2.64 6.98 -3.21
N LEU A 118 2.98 6.21 -2.19
CA LEU A 118 2.45 6.32 -0.85
C LEU A 118 3.61 6.28 0.14
N VAL A 119 3.65 7.23 1.09
CA VAL A 119 4.52 7.14 2.25
C VAL A 119 3.74 6.52 3.38
N LEU A 120 4.31 5.48 3.97
CA LEU A 120 3.75 4.73 5.08
C LEU A 120 4.57 4.97 6.33
N ARG A 121 3.90 4.97 7.48
CA ARG A 121 4.51 5.03 8.81
C ARG A 121 4.01 3.90 9.68
N ARG A 122 4.85 3.41 10.60
CA ARG A 122 4.43 2.46 11.66
C ARG A 122 3.67 3.10 12.79
N SER A 123 3.81 4.42 12.96
CA SER A 123 3.12 5.22 13.96
C SER A 123 2.23 6.27 13.28
N PRO A 124 1.00 6.51 13.79
CA PRO A 124 0.10 7.52 13.25
C PRO A 124 0.59 8.94 13.56
N GLY A 125 0.05 9.94 12.85
CA GLY A 125 0.26 11.37 13.13
C GLY A 125 1.65 11.91 12.77
N ILE A 126 2.50 11.13 12.10
CA ILE A 126 3.82 11.58 11.66
C ILE A 126 3.74 12.12 10.23
N GLN A 127 3.78 13.45 10.10
CA GLN A 127 3.76 14.13 8.80
C GLN A 127 5.14 14.40 8.20
N GLN A 128 6.21 14.26 8.97
CA GLN A 128 7.54 14.40 8.41
C GLN A 128 7.86 13.18 7.54
N ILE A 129 8.12 13.40 6.25
CA ILE A 129 8.71 12.37 5.39
C ILE A 129 10.14 12.10 5.89
N PRO A 130 10.50 10.85 6.20
CA PRO A 130 11.84 10.52 6.68
C PRO A 130 12.92 10.90 5.67
N GLU A 131 14.05 11.43 6.18
CA GLU A 131 15.13 11.98 5.35
C GLU A 131 15.68 10.97 4.34
N SER A 132 15.71 9.68 4.69
CA SER A 132 16.13 8.59 3.81
C SER A 132 15.29 8.48 2.54
N LEU A 133 14.01 8.90 2.57
CA LEU A 133 13.13 8.89 1.40
C LEU A 133 13.28 10.12 0.50
N THR A 134 13.97 11.18 0.95
CA THR A 134 14.01 12.48 0.26
C THR A 134 14.38 12.38 -1.21
N SER A 135 15.40 11.58 -1.53
CA SER A 135 15.86 11.41 -2.92
C SER A 135 14.79 10.77 -3.81
N LEU A 136 14.00 9.84 -3.27
CA LEU A 136 12.94 9.13 -3.97
C LEU A 136 11.63 9.92 -4.03
N THR A 137 11.39 10.85 -3.10
CA THR A 137 10.11 11.57 -2.98
C THR A 137 10.13 13.00 -3.52
N SER A 138 11.30 13.64 -3.63
CA SER A 138 11.45 15.06 -4.01
C SER A 138 10.73 15.47 -5.32
N GLY A 139 10.62 14.57 -6.29
CA GLY A 139 9.95 14.81 -7.57
C GLY A 139 8.51 14.29 -7.65
N LEU A 140 7.97 13.68 -6.59
CA LEU A 140 6.69 12.98 -6.66
C LEU A 140 5.48 13.89 -6.43
N GLY A 141 5.67 15.09 -5.87
CA GLY A 141 4.56 16.02 -5.58
C GLY A 141 3.60 15.46 -4.53
N LEU A 142 4.13 14.81 -3.49
CA LEU A 142 3.33 14.15 -2.47
C LEU A 142 2.47 15.14 -1.67
N MET A 143 1.23 14.78 -1.40
CA MET A 143 0.28 15.49 -0.55
C MET A 143 0.09 14.75 0.77
N SER A 144 -0.04 15.50 1.86
CA SER A 144 -0.40 14.98 3.19
C SER A 144 -1.81 14.38 3.17
N CYS A 145 -2.01 13.32 3.97
CA CYS A 145 -3.31 12.74 4.27
C CYS A 145 -4.07 13.45 5.39
N GLU A 146 -3.41 14.33 6.14
CA GLU A 146 -3.97 15.26 7.13
C GLU A 146 -4.03 16.69 6.60
#